data_AF-A0A1M7G6W2-F1
#
_entry.id   AF-A0A1M7G6W2-F1
#
_cell.length_a   1.000
_cell.length_b   1.000
_cell.length_c   1.000
_cell.angle_alpha   90.00
_cell.angle_beta   90.00
_cell.angle_gamma   90.00
#
_symmetry.space_group_name_H-M   'P 1'
#
loop_
_entity.id
_entity.type
_entity.pdbx_description
1 polymer ?
#
loop_
_entity_poly.entity_id
_entity_poly.type
_entity_poly.pdbx_seq_one_letter_code
_entity_poly.pdbx_strand_id
1 'polypeptide(L)'
;MLALALSRSTTGKLASTPNDSARLVLAELSVGLTVAQAAVAPKLFQLRYKYGEEVLVKLLVVILRAFVDSVRVADKPDAADILEMADTLAQTYTHDSVKDIILALKQARTTGTKFFNALDPATIYGVLNTYFEKKARYLENSHLDRKAQAISQEAVALHQLKQTAPALVQNVALTIPDSHPNAQHLRDKLTLIKQKYRRGLLTQQQAEQQRHEVQQAIHRHPRPDWQPSQAAQQQITRRHAAATRRFADKLEIENPKHLGA
;
A
#
# COMPACT_ATOMS: atom_id res chain seq x y z
N MET A 1 -4.27 -9.21 28.42
CA MET A 1 -4.71 -8.91 29.80
C MET A 1 -5.70 -7.74 29.89
N LEU A 2 -5.48 -6.60 29.20
CA LEU A 2 -6.43 -5.47 29.18
C LEU A 2 -7.87 -5.87 28.77
N ALA A 3 -8.02 -6.71 27.74
CA ALA A 3 -9.34 -7.15 27.26
C ALA A 3 -10.16 -7.95 28.30
N LEU A 4 -9.49 -8.68 29.20
CA LEU A 4 -10.14 -9.47 30.26
C LEU A 4 -10.55 -8.62 31.47
N ALA A 5 -9.86 -7.51 31.73
CA ALA A 5 -10.20 -6.57 32.81
C ALA A 5 -11.34 -5.62 32.42
N LEU A 6 -11.46 -5.31 31.12
CA LEU A 6 -12.50 -4.43 30.58
C LEU A 6 -13.91 -5.08 30.56
N SER A 7 -14.01 -6.41 30.56
CA SER A 7 -15.32 -7.10 30.45
C SER A 7 -16.15 -7.09 31.73
N ARG A 8 -15.53 -6.92 32.91
CA ARG A 8 -16.23 -6.96 34.22
C ARG A 8 -16.56 -5.59 34.81
N SER A 9 -16.07 -4.50 34.22
CA SER A 9 -16.23 -3.14 34.75
C SER A 9 -17.30 -2.38 33.98
N THR A 10 -18.20 -1.67 34.68
CA THR A 10 -19.17 -0.75 34.06
C THR A 10 -18.43 0.49 33.53
N THR A 11 -18.84 0.98 32.36
CA THR A 11 -18.26 2.17 31.69
C THR A 11 -18.19 3.38 32.62
N GLY A 12 -19.25 3.65 33.37
CA GLY A 12 -19.30 4.75 34.34
C GLY A 12 -18.24 4.66 35.43
N LYS A 13 -17.94 3.45 35.94
CA LYS A 13 -16.89 3.25 36.95
C LYS A 13 -15.49 3.54 36.40
N LEU A 14 -15.26 3.23 35.11
CA LEU A 14 -14.00 3.51 34.44
C LEU A 14 -13.77 5.00 34.19
N ALA A 15 -14.86 5.76 33.96
CA ALA A 15 -14.79 7.21 33.75
C ALA A 15 -14.61 7.99 35.07
N SER A 16 -15.18 7.50 36.18
CA SER A 16 -15.16 8.17 37.48
C SER A 16 -13.89 7.91 38.30
N THR A 17 -13.23 6.77 38.09
CA THR A 17 -12.18 6.28 38.99
C THR A 17 -10.80 6.37 38.35
N PRO A 18 -9.82 7.06 38.98
CA PRO A 18 -8.44 7.02 38.52
C PRO A 18 -7.92 5.58 38.48
N ASN A 19 -7.24 5.22 37.39
CA ASN A 19 -6.71 3.87 37.21
C ASN A 19 -5.20 3.90 36.94
N ASP A 20 -4.41 3.69 38.00
CA ASP A 20 -2.94 3.72 37.94
C ASP A 20 -2.38 2.63 37.03
N SER A 21 -2.97 1.43 37.07
CA SER A 21 -2.55 0.32 36.20
C SER A 21 -2.75 0.66 34.72
N ALA A 22 -3.86 1.30 34.37
CA ALA A 22 -4.12 1.72 32.99
C ALA A 22 -3.15 2.83 32.55
N ARG A 23 -2.81 3.76 33.45
CA ARG A 23 -1.83 4.81 33.18
C ARG A 23 -0.44 4.23 32.89
N LEU A 24 -0.01 3.22 33.65
CA LEU A 24 1.27 2.54 33.42
C LEU A 24 1.29 1.85 32.05
N VAL A 25 0.25 1.07 31.73
CA VAL A 25 0.18 0.37 30.44
C VAL A 25 0.11 1.36 29.27
N LEU A 26 -0.62 2.47 29.41
CA LEU A 26 -0.64 3.51 28.38
C LEU A 26 0.72 4.21 28.24
N ALA A 27 1.44 4.43 29.34
CA ALA A 27 2.80 4.95 29.29
C ALA A 27 3.71 4.02 28.49
N GLU A 28 3.68 2.71 28.76
CA GLU A 28 4.43 1.69 28.02
C GLU A 28 4.08 1.68 26.52
N LEU A 29 2.77 1.66 26.19
CA LEU A 29 2.29 1.71 24.80
C LEU A 29 2.68 3.00 24.07
N SER A 30 2.94 4.08 24.80
CA SER A 30 3.31 5.36 24.25
C SER A 30 4.82 5.50 24.01
N VAL A 31 5.66 4.61 24.56
CA VAL A 31 7.11 4.64 24.35
C VAL A 31 7.42 4.29 22.88
N GLY A 32 8.25 5.13 22.24
CA GLY A 32 8.63 4.94 20.83
C GLY A 32 7.50 5.10 19.81
N LEU A 33 6.29 5.51 20.23
CA LEU A 33 5.14 5.65 19.35
C LEU A 33 5.34 6.82 18.36
N THR A 34 5.27 6.52 17.06
CA THR A 34 5.42 7.49 15.96
C THR A 34 4.18 7.57 15.07
N VAL A 35 4.09 8.64 14.26
CA VAL A 35 3.00 8.81 13.28
C VAL A 35 2.97 7.65 12.28
N ALA A 36 4.14 7.15 11.84
CA ALA A 36 4.24 6.01 10.94
C ALA A 36 3.68 4.71 11.57
N GLN A 37 3.99 4.45 12.84
CA GLN A 37 3.48 3.29 13.56
C GLN A 37 1.98 3.38 13.83
N ALA A 38 1.45 4.58 14.09
CA ALA A 38 0.02 4.80 14.26
C ALA A 38 -0.73 4.67 12.91
N ALA A 39 -0.14 5.11 11.81
CA ALA A 39 -0.74 5.00 10.48
C ALA A 39 -1.04 3.55 10.06
N VAL A 40 -0.17 2.61 10.39
CA VAL A 40 -0.33 1.18 10.08
C VAL A 40 -1.12 0.38 11.13
N ALA A 41 -1.49 1.01 12.25
CA ALA A 41 -2.22 0.33 13.31
C ALA A 41 -3.69 0.05 12.92
N PRO A 42 -4.34 -0.93 13.56
CA PRO A 42 -5.76 -1.22 13.33
C PRO A 42 -6.64 0.00 13.58
N LYS A 43 -7.57 0.26 12.65
CA LYS A 43 -8.50 1.40 12.73
C LYS A 43 -9.64 1.13 13.71
N LEU A 44 -10.27 2.19 14.22
CA LEU A 44 -11.37 2.05 15.18
C LEU A 44 -12.51 1.20 14.61
N PHE A 45 -12.87 1.34 13.33
CA PHE A 45 -13.91 0.51 12.72
C PHE A 45 -13.54 -0.99 12.70
N GLN A 46 -12.25 -1.32 12.51
CA GLN A 46 -11.76 -2.71 12.52
C GLN A 46 -11.81 -3.28 13.94
N LEU A 47 -11.48 -2.46 14.95
CA LEU A 47 -11.58 -2.85 16.35
C LEU A 47 -13.05 -3.00 16.78
N ARG A 48 -13.94 -2.12 16.32
CA ARG A 48 -15.40 -2.21 16.54
C ARG A 48 -15.94 -3.51 15.98
N TYR A 49 -15.57 -3.88 14.75
CA TYR A 49 -15.98 -5.14 14.15
C TYR A 49 -15.46 -6.36 14.92
N LYS A 50 -14.19 -6.33 15.36
CA LYS A 50 -13.54 -7.48 16.00
C LYS A 50 -13.96 -7.70 17.46
N TYR A 51 -14.15 -6.63 18.24
CA TYR A 51 -14.34 -6.71 19.70
C TYR A 51 -15.70 -6.16 20.16
N GLY A 52 -16.47 -5.55 19.27
CA GLY A 52 -17.71 -4.88 19.60
C GLY A 52 -17.52 -3.42 20.01
N GLU A 53 -18.59 -2.65 19.87
CA GLU A 53 -18.64 -1.22 20.16
C GLU A 53 -18.46 -0.92 21.64
N GLU A 54 -19.12 -1.68 22.53
CA GLU A 54 -19.01 -1.48 23.98
C GLU A 54 -17.56 -1.56 24.48
N VAL A 55 -16.80 -2.55 23.98
CA VAL A 55 -15.39 -2.75 24.37
C VAL A 55 -14.52 -1.61 23.84
N LEU A 56 -14.80 -1.14 22.62
CA LEU A 56 -14.09 -0.01 22.03
C LEU A 56 -14.32 1.28 22.84
N VAL A 57 -15.57 1.58 23.19
CA VAL A 57 -15.91 2.76 24.00
C VAL A 57 -15.24 2.67 25.37
N LYS A 58 -15.28 1.52 26.05
CA LYS A 58 -14.57 1.31 27.33
C LYS A 58 -13.07 1.58 27.22
N LEU A 59 -12.44 1.15 26.13
CA LEU A 59 -11.02 1.41 25.87
C LEU A 59 -10.74 2.91 25.71
N LEU A 60 -11.58 3.62 24.95
CA LEU A 60 -11.45 5.06 24.75
C LEU A 60 -11.66 5.85 26.05
N VAL A 61 -12.65 5.46 26.87
CA VAL A 61 -12.87 6.02 28.21
C VAL A 61 -11.62 5.92 29.07
N VAL A 62 -10.98 4.74 29.09
CA VAL A 62 -9.76 4.52 29.88
C VAL A 62 -8.61 5.41 29.39
N ILE A 63 -8.47 5.58 28.08
CA ILE A 63 -7.43 6.44 27.48
C ILE A 63 -7.66 7.91 27.83
N LEU A 64 -8.89 8.39 27.64
CA LEU A 64 -9.27 9.77 27.94
C LEU A 64 -9.12 10.07 29.43
N ARG A 65 -9.59 9.15 30.29
CA ARG A 65 -9.46 9.32 31.74
C ARG A 65 -7.99 9.38 32.17
N ALA A 66 -7.16 8.48 31.66
CA ALA A 66 -5.73 8.49 31.94
C ALA A 66 -5.05 9.80 31.50
N PHE A 67 -5.48 10.38 30.37
CA PHE A 67 -5.01 11.68 29.92
C PHE A 67 -5.44 12.81 30.86
N VAL A 68 -6.74 12.91 31.18
CA VAL A 68 -7.31 13.90 32.10
C VAL A 68 -6.65 13.84 33.48
N ASP A 69 -6.38 12.64 33.99
CA ASP A 69 -5.68 12.43 35.25
C ASP A 69 -4.20 12.86 35.17
N SER A 70 -3.59 12.84 33.99
CA SER A 70 -2.19 13.24 33.79
C SER A 70 -1.98 14.75 33.63
N VAL A 71 -3.04 15.50 33.31
CA VAL A 71 -2.99 16.97 33.19
C VAL A 71 -3.25 17.62 34.54
N ARG A 72 -2.45 18.64 34.87
CA ARG A 72 -2.56 19.43 36.11
C ARG A 72 -3.38 20.70 35.84
N VAL A 73 -4.70 20.57 35.89
CA VAL A 73 -5.68 21.67 35.80
C VAL A 73 -6.70 21.55 36.93
N ALA A 74 -7.30 22.68 37.32
CA ALA A 74 -8.29 22.76 38.39
C ALA A 74 -9.63 22.19 37.92
N ASP A 75 -10.13 22.68 36.79
CA ASP A 75 -11.39 22.22 36.21
C ASP A 75 -11.11 21.10 35.20
N LYS A 76 -11.70 19.94 35.45
CA LYS A 76 -11.54 18.72 34.65
C LYS A 76 -12.91 18.28 34.15
N PRO A 77 -12.97 17.66 32.96
CA PRO A 77 -14.21 17.11 32.44
C PRO A 77 -14.67 15.99 33.38
N ASP A 78 -15.98 15.93 33.60
CA ASP A 78 -16.56 14.96 34.52
C ASP A 78 -16.65 13.56 33.88
N ALA A 79 -17.23 12.61 34.61
CA ALA A 79 -17.38 11.25 34.09
C ALA A 79 -18.36 11.18 32.89
N ALA A 80 -19.39 12.02 32.86
CA ALA A 80 -20.36 12.05 31.78
C ALA A 80 -19.73 12.63 30.51
N ASP A 81 -18.99 13.73 30.64
CA ASP A 81 -18.20 14.34 29.56
C ASP A 81 -17.24 13.32 28.95
N ILE A 82 -16.51 12.55 29.78
CA ILE A 82 -15.57 11.53 29.29
C ILE A 82 -16.29 10.41 28.53
N LEU A 83 -17.47 9.99 28.99
CA LEU A 83 -18.28 8.97 28.32
C LEU A 83 -18.80 9.45 26.97
N GLU A 84 -19.37 10.66 26.93
CA GLU A 84 -19.88 11.27 25.71
C GLU A 84 -18.76 11.50 24.69
N MET A 85 -17.60 11.97 25.16
CA MET A 85 -16.43 12.11 24.30
C MET A 85 -16.00 10.77 23.71
N ALA A 86 -15.91 9.72 24.53
CA ALA A 86 -15.50 8.41 24.06
C ALA A 86 -16.42 7.86 22.97
N ASP A 87 -17.73 8.02 23.13
CA ASP A 87 -18.73 7.61 22.14
C ASP A 87 -18.58 8.43 20.85
N THR A 88 -18.52 9.75 20.98
CA THR A 88 -18.32 10.67 19.84
C THR A 88 -17.03 10.35 19.07
N LEU A 89 -15.93 10.03 19.76
CA LEU A 89 -14.67 9.65 19.12
C LEU A 89 -14.80 8.33 18.36
N ALA A 90 -15.50 7.34 18.92
CA ALA A 90 -15.72 6.05 18.26
C ALA A 90 -16.51 6.20 16.95
N GLN A 91 -17.43 7.15 16.90
CA GLN A 91 -18.28 7.41 15.72
C GLN A 91 -17.62 8.35 14.70
N THR A 92 -16.86 9.35 15.16
CA THR A 92 -16.27 10.37 14.28
C THR A 92 -14.99 9.89 13.62
N TYR A 93 -14.04 9.34 14.39
CA TYR A 93 -12.69 9.00 13.92
C TYR A 93 -12.55 7.52 13.56
N THR A 94 -13.57 6.98 12.89
CA THR A 94 -13.67 5.54 12.53
C THR A 94 -12.44 5.01 11.78
N HIS A 95 -11.82 5.85 10.95
CA HIS A 95 -10.69 5.51 10.08
C HIS A 95 -9.32 5.80 10.70
N ASP A 96 -9.28 6.32 11.92
CA ASP A 96 -8.06 6.50 12.69
C ASP A 96 -7.86 5.34 13.66
N SER A 97 -6.66 5.23 14.23
CA SER A 97 -6.33 4.16 15.18
C SER A 97 -6.37 4.67 16.61
N VAL A 98 -6.52 3.74 17.56
CA VAL A 98 -6.36 4.06 18.99
C VAL A 98 -4.97 4.64 19.29
N LYS A 99 -3.95 4.18 18.55
CA LYS A 99 -2.58 4.71 18.65
C LYS A 99 -2.47 6.16 18.21
N ASP A 100 -3.26 6.58 17.21
CA ASP A 100 -3.32 7.97 16.79
C ASP A 100 -3.84 8.86 17.93
N ILE A 101 -4.92 8.44 18.60
CA ILE A 101 -5.50 9.15 19.74
C ILE A 101 -4.49 9.24 20.89
N ILE A 102 -3.85 8.12 21.27
CA ILE A 102 -2.81 8.12 22.31
C ILE A 102 -1.66 9.06 21.94
N LEU A 103 -1.21 9.03 20.69
CA LEU A 103 -0.10 9.86 20.23
C LEU A 103 -0.47 11.36 20.23
N ALA A 104 -1.67 11.71 19.80
CA ALA A 104 -2.18 13.07 19.83
C ALA A 104 -2.20 13.63 21.26
N LEU A 105 -2.77 12.88 22.20
CA LEU A 105 -2.84 13.25 23.61
C LEU A 105 -1.46 13.34 24.26
N LYS A 106 -0.55 12.40 23.93
CA LYS A 106 0.85 12.47 24.35
C LYS A 106 1.52 13.74 23.86
N GLN A 107 1.40 14.06 22.58
CA GLN A 107 1.98 15.27 21.99
C GLN A 107 1.41 16.52 22.64
N ALA A 108 0.11 16.56 22.92
CA ALA A 108 -0.50 17.70 23.60
C ALA A 108 0.16 17.96 24.96
N ARG A 109 0.43 16.90 25.72
CA ARG A 109 1.08 16.97 27.03
C ARG A 109 2.56 17.36 26.95
N THR A 110 3.30 16.87 25.95
CA THR A 110 4.77 17.07 25.89
C THR A 110 5.20 18.30 25.12
N THR A 111 4.39 18.77 24.17
CA THR A 111 4.81 19.78 23.18
C THR A 111 4.37 21.20 23.56
N GLY A 112 3.96 21.41 24.82
CA GLY A 112 3.73 22.75 25.38
C GLY A 112 2.31 23.31 25.20
N THR A 113 1.31 22.48 24.93
CA THR A 113 -0.10 22.92 24.98
C THR A 113 -0.41 23.33 26.41
N LYS A 114 -0.63 24.62 26.63
CA LYS A 114 -0.97 25.15 27.96
C LYS A 114 -2.47 24.99 28.15
N PHE A 115 -2.86 24.10 29.05
CA PHE A 115 -4.23 24.01 29.52
C PHE A 115 -4.41 25.08 30.62
N PHE A 116 -5.08 26.17 30.29
CA PHE A 116 -5.27 27.30 31.20
C PHE A 116 -6.45 27.04 32.11
N ASN A 117 -6.19 26.62 33.36
CA ASN A 117 -7.14 26.38 34.46
C ASN A 117 -8.24 25.33 34.24
N ALA A 118 -8.77 25.19 33.03
CA ALA A 118 -9.80 24.24 32.64
C ALA A 118 -9.34 23.35 31.46
N LEU A 119 -9.84 22.12 31.45
CA LEU A 119 -9.70 21.18 30.34
C LEU A 119 -11.08 20.81 29.82
N ASP A 120 -11.58 21.59 28.87
CA ASP A 120 -12.90 21.33 28.29
C ASP A 120 -12.84 20.27 27.19
N PRO A 121 -13.93 19.52 26.94
CA PRO A 121 -14.04 18.58 25.82
C PRO A 121 -13.65 19.20 24.47
N ALA A 122 -14.06 20.44 24.22
CA ALA A 122 -13.69 21.18 23.01
C ALA A 122 -12.17 21.32 22.82
N THR A 123 -11.42 21.51 23.90
CA THR A 123 -9.95 21.60 23.87
C THR A 123 -9.34 20.26 23.46
N ILE A 124 -9.87 19.16 23.97
CA ILE A 124 -9.42 17.81 23.63
C ILE A 124 -9.70 17.52 22.14
N TYR A 125 -10.88 17.88 21.63
CA TYR A 125 -11.16 17.78 20.19
C TYR A 125 -10.24 18.65 19.35
N GLY A 126 -9.95 19.88 19.78
CA GLY A 126 -9.00 20.77 19.09
C GLY A 126 -7.59 20.18 19.00
N VAL A 127 -7.12 19.54 20.07
CA VAL A 127 -5.86 18.78 20.10
C VAL A 127 -5.87 17.64 19.08
N LEU A 128 -6.95 16.85 19.04
CA LEU A 128 -7.07 15.73 18.12
C LEU A 128 -7.12 16.19 16.66
N ASN A 129 -7.92 17.21 16.35
CA ASN A 129 -7.99 17.81 15.01
C ASN A 129 -6.63 18.31 14.55
N THR A 130 -5.93 19.07 15.40
CA THR A 130 -4.57 19.57 15.09
C THR A 130 -3.60 18.43 14.80
N TYR A 131 -3.70 17.33 15.55
CA TYR A 131 -2.89 16.14 15.30
C TYR A 131 -3.25 15.48 13.95
N PHE A 132 -4.53 15.29 13.66
CA PHE A 132 -4.97 14.64 12.43
C PHE A 132 -4.62 15.45 11.18
N GLU A 133 -4.69 16.78 11.24
CA GLU A 133 -4.19 17.66 10.17
C GLU A 133 -2.68 17.48 9.95
N LYS A 134 -1.89 17.45 11.02
CA LYS A 134 -0.44 17.22 10.94
C LYS A 134 -0.14 15.84 10.35
N LYS A 135 -0.89 14.81 10.75
CA LYS A 135 -0.79 13.46 10.21
C LYS A 135 -1.14 13.42 8.72
N ALA A 136 -2.20 14.10 8.29
CA ALA A 136 -2.58 14.18 6.89
C ALA A 136 -1.43 14.78 6.04
N ARG A 137 -0.87 15.91 6.47
CA ARG A 137 0.29 16.53 5.80
C ARG A 137 1.51 15.61 5.78
N TYR A 138 1.79 14.91 6.88
CA TYR A 138 2.90 13.96 6.95
C TYR A 138 2.74 12.81 5.94
N LEU A 139 1.53 12.26 5.82
CA LEU A 139 1.23 11.18 4.89
C LEU A 139 1.24 11.65 3.44
N GLU A 140 0.76 12.86 3.17
CA GLU A 140 0.83 13.51 1.86
C GLU A 140 2.28 13.69 1.42
N ASN A 141 3.13 14.29 2.27
CA ASN A 141 4.56 14.46 1.99
C ASN A 141 5.24 13.10 1.76
N SER A 142 4.96 12.12 2.63
CA SER A 142 5.50 10.76 2.48
C SER A 142 5.09 10.10 1.16
N HIS A 143 3.87 10.37 0.67
CA HIS A 143 3.39 9.88 -0.61
C HIS A 143 4.07 10.58 -1.79
N LEU A 144 4.23 11.91 -1.73
CA LEU A 144 4.95 12.68 -2.73
C LEU A 144 6.42 12.24 -2.83
N ASP A 145 7.08 12.00 -1.70
CA ASP A 145 8.46 11.50 -1.65
C ASP A 145 8.58 10.12 -2.31
N ARG A 146 7.66 9.18 -2.01
CA ARG A 146 7.64 7.87 -2.68
C ARG A 146 7.41 8.00 -4.18
N LYS A 147 6.54 8.91 -4.61
CA LYS A 147 6.30 9.17 -6.03
C LYS A 147 7.54 9.73 -6.72
N ALA A 148 8.24 10.67 -6.08
CA ALA A 148 9.50 11.21 -6.60
C ALA A 148 10.58 10.12 -6.71
N GLN A 149 10.71 9.25 -5.71
CA GLN A 149 11.62 8.12 -5.73
C GLN A 149 11.29 7.12 -6.85
N ALA A 150 10.01 6.80 -7.06
CA ALA A 150 9.58 5.91 -8.13
C ALA A 150 9.95 6.48 -9.52
N ILE A 151 9.71 7.77 -9.76
CA ILE A 151 10.09 8.44 -11.01
C ILE A 151 11.61 8.39 -11.22
N SER A 152 12.39 8.60 -10.17
CA SER A 152 13.86 8.50 -10.24
C SER A 152 14.32 7.08 -10.59
N GLN A 153 13.72 6.06 -9.97
CA GLN A 153 14.02 4.65 -10.26
C GLN A 153 13.62 4.26 -11.69
N GLU A 154 12.46 4.71 -12.17
CA GLU A 154 12.02 4.51 -13.56
C GLU A 154 13.00 5.17 -14.54
N ALA A 155 13.44 6.40 -14.26
CA ALA A 155 14.42 7.09 -15.10
C ALA A 155 15.76 6.32 -15.16
N VAL A 156 16.24 5.80 -14.03
CA VAL A 156 17.43 4.95 -13.97
C VAL A 156 17.22 3.64 -14.73
N ALA A 157 16.09 2.97 -14.55
CA ALA A 157 15.76 1.73 -15.26
C ALA A 157 15.65 1.94 -16.78
N LEU A 158 15.02 3.04 -17.22
CA LEU A 158 14.96 3.43 -18.62
C LEU A 158 16.35 3.72 -19.18
N HIS A 159 17.22 4.37 -18.42
CA HIS A 159 18.59 4.62 -18.82
C HIS A 159 19.39 3.31 -18.95
N GLN A 160 19.29 2.40 -17.98
CA GLN A 160 19.91 1.08 -18.04
C GLN A 160 19.37 0.25 -19.21
N LEU A 161 18.06 0.29 -19.47
CA LEU A 161 17.45 -0.38 -20.61
C LEU A 161 17.94 0.20 -21.94
N LYS A 162 18.07 1.53 -22.06
CA LYS A 162 18.66 2.17 -23.25
C LYS A 162 20.10 1.72 -23.50
N GLN A 163 20.87 1.50 -22.44
CA GLN A 163 22.27 1.04 -22.54
C GLN A 163 22.38 -0.46 -22.84
N THR A 164 21.49 -1.28 -22.28
CA THR A 164 21.57 -2.76 -22.38
C THR A 164 20.76 -3.33 -23.54
N ALA A 165 19.72 -2.65 -24.03
CA ALA A 165 18.91 -3.09 -25.15
C ALA A 165 19.71 -3.42 -26.43
N PRO A 166 20.72 -2.63 -26.83
CA PRO A 166 21.54 -2.99 -28.00
C PRO A 166 22.28 -4.34 -27.84
N ALA A 167 22.82 -4.61 -26.64
CA ALA A 167 23.54 -5.85 -26.36
C ALA A 167 22.59 -7.05 -26.27
N LEU A 168 21.40 -6.88 -25.69
CA LEU A 168 20.38 -7.93 -25.64
C LEU A 168 19.88 -8.30 -27.05
N VAL A 169 19.62 -7.31 -27.91
CA VAL A 169 19.23 -7.55 -29.32
C VAL A 169 20.34 -8.30 -30.06
N GLN A 170 21.61 -7.98 -29.77
CA GLN A 170 22.75 -8.67 -30.38
C GLN A 170 22.89 -10.12 -29.91
N ASN A 171 22.69 -10.39 -28.61
CA ASN A 171 22.70 -11.76 -28.07
C ASN A 171 21.53 -12.62 -28.58
N VAL A 172 20.35 -12.02 -28.77
CA VAL A 172 19.20 -12.70 -29.39
C VAL A 172 19.49 -13.05 -30.85
N ALA A 173 20.19 -12.18 -31.58
CA ALA A 173 20.61 -12.49 -32.95
C ALA A 173 21.59 -13.69 -33.00
N LEU A 174 22.48 -13.82 -32.02
CA LEU A 174 23.46 -14.91 -31.94
C LEU A 174 22.85 -16.27 -31.54
N THR A 175 21.67 -16.30 -30.91
CA THR A 175 21.02 -17.54 -30.43
C THR A 175 20.04 -18.16 -31.43
N ILE A 176 19.75 -17.49 -32.55
CA ILE A 176 18.96 -18.07 -33.64
C ILE A 176 19.77 -19.24 -34.23
N PRO A 177 19.28 -20.49 -34.27
CA PRO A 177 20.02 -21.61 -34.85
C PRO A 177 20.21 -21.45 -36.37
N ASP A 178 21.35 -21.87 -36.90
CA ASP A 178 21.64 -21.81 -38.35
C ASP A 178 20.69 -22.68 -39.19
N SER A 179 20.06 -23.68 -38.56
CA SER A 179 19.06 -24.56 -39.19
C SER A 179 17.70 -23.90 -39.39
N HIS A 180 17.46 -22.68 -38.88
CA HIS A 180 16.20 -21.99 -39.08
C HIS A 180 16.12 -21.46 -40.53
N PRO A 181 15.02 -21.72 -41.28
CA PRO A 181 14.93 -21.42 -42.72
C PRO A 181 15.09 -19.93 -43.07
N ASN A 182 14.93 -19.05 -42.08
CA ASN A 182 15.12 -17.60 -42.20
C ASN A 182 16.15 -17.03 -41.21
N ALA A 183 17.11 -17.83 -40.71
CA ALA A 183 18.06 -17.42 -39.68
C ALA A 183 18.86 -16.16 -40.06
N GLN A 184 19.46 -16.16 -41.25
CA GLN A 184 20.25 -15.05 -41.80
C GLN A 184 19.41 -13.76 -41.89
N HIS A 185 18.21 -13.86 -42.45
CA HIS A 185 17.30 -12.74 -42.65
C HIS A 185 16.75 -12.16 -41.32
N LEU A 186 16.53 -13.00 -40.31
CA LEU A 186 16.16 -12.53 -38.96
C LEU A 186 17.34 -11.86 -38.25
N ARG A 187 18.55 -12.43 -38.38
CA ARG A 187 19.79 -11.81 -37.88
C ARG A 187 20.04 -10.47 -38.55
N ASP A 188 19.84 -10.34 -39.85
CA ASP A 188 19.99 -9.12 -40.65
C ASP A 188 18.84 -8.11 -40.45
N LYS A 189 17.69 -8.52 -39.93
CA LYS A 189 16.64 -7.59 -39.46
C LYS A 189 16.95 -7.05 -38.08
N LEU A 190 17.59 -7.88 -37.24
CA LEU A 190 18.04 -7.54 -35.90
C LEU A 190 19.38 -6.79 -35.90
N THR A 191 20.12 -6.81 -37.03
CA THR A 191 21.41 -6.14 -37.19
C THR A 191 21.46 -5.26 -38.46
N LEU A 192 22.28 -4.21 -38.45
CA LEU A 192 22.86 -3.54 -39.63
C LEU A 192 22.01 -2.75 -40.65
N ILE A 193 20.67 -2.76 -40.76
CA ILE A 193 19.98 -1.81 -41.71
C ILE A 193 20.20 -0.35 -41.27
N LYS A 194 20.03 -0.07 -39.97
CA LYS A 194 20.28 1.26 -39.39
C LYS A 194 21.77 1.63 -39.39
N GLN A 195 22.64 0.62 -39.43
CA GLN A 195 24.09 0.79 -39.35
C GLN A 195 24.71 1.01 -40.74
N LYS A 196 24.15 0.42 -41.80
CA LYS A 196 24.49 0.67 -43.21
C LYS A 196 24.02 2.06 -43.67
N TYR A 197 22.82 2.50 -43.27
CA TYR A 197 22.37 3.89 -43.45
C TYR A 197 23.34 4.89 -42.79
N ARG A 198 23.72 4.67 -41.52
CA ARG A 198 24.68 5.53 -40.80
C ARG A 198 26.09 5.54 -41.42
N ARG A 199 26.46 4.51 -42.17
CA ARG A 199 27.75 4.41 -42.89
C ARG A 199 27.67 4.89 -44.34
N GLY A 200 26.52 5.44 -44.77
CA GLY A 200 26.32 5.96 -46.13
C GLY A 200 26.23 4.88 -47.23
N LEU A 201 26.11 3.61 -46.84
CA LEU A 201 26.10 2.47 -47.78
C LEU A 201 24.72 2.22 -48.39
N LEU A 202 23.70 2.95 -47.94
CA LEU A 202 22.31 2.87 -48.40
C LEU A 202 21.74 4.28 -48.50
N THR A 203 21.08 4.57 -49.62
CA THR A 203 20.35 5.83 -49.78
C THR A 203 19.05 5.81 -48.96
N GLN A 204 18.53 6.99 -48.62
CA GLN A 204 17.33 7.11 -47.77
C GLN A 204 16.11 6.42 -48.40
N GLN A 205 15.91 6.55 -49.71
CA GLN A 205 14.83 5.89 -50.45
C GLN A 205 14.97 4.35 -50.43
N GLN A 206 16.18 3.82 -50.59
CA GLN A 206 16.42 2.36 -50.54
C GLN A 206 16.21 1.80 -49.13
N ALA A 207 16.57 2.55 -48.09
CA ALA A 207 16.31 2.15 -46.71
C ALA A 207 14.81 2.15 -46.37
N GLU A 208 14.03 3.05 -46.96
CA GLU A 208 12.57 3.13 -46.77
C GLU A 208 11.82 2.04 -47.55
N GLN A 209 12.21 1.78 -48.81
CA GLN A 209 11.69 0.63 -49.58
C GLN A 209 11.92 -0.70 -48.86
N GLN A 210 13.15 -0.92 -48.37
CA GLN A 210 13.46 -2.14 -47.62
C GLN A 210 12.66 -2.24 -46.31
N ARG A 211 12.36 -1.11 -45.63
CA ARG A 211 11.47 -1.13 -44.44
C ARG A 211 10.05 -1.51 -44.82
N HIS A 212 9.54 -1.01 -45.94
CA HIS A 212 8.20 -1.34 -46.41
C HIS A 212 8.06 -2.80 -46.82
N GLU A 213 9.04 -3.36 -47.54
CA GLU A 213 9.07 -4.79 -47.88
C GLU A 213 9.14 -5.67 -46.62
N VAL A 214 9.89 -5.24 -45.61
CA VAL A 214 9.99 -5.93 -44.32
C VAL A 214 8.67 -5.90 -43.55
N GLN A 215 7.94 -4.78 -43.55
CA GLN A 215 6.63 -4.68 -42.93
C GLN A 215 5.59 -5.56 -43.64
N GLN A 216 5.62 -5.60 -44.98
CA GLN A 216 4.76 -6.50 -45.75
C GLN A 216 5.08 -7.98 -45.47
N ALA A 217 6.34 -8.34 -45.28
CA ALA A 217 6.74 -9.70 -44.89
C ALA A 217 6.41 -10.07 -43.42
N ILE A 218 6.16 -9.08 -42.55
CA ILE A 218 5.78 -9.29 -41.14
C ILE A 218 4.26 -9.48 -40.99
N HIS A 219 3.47 -8.98 -41.94
CA HIS A 219 2.03 -9.27 -42.00
C HIS A 219 1.81 -10.76 -42.30
N ARG A 220 1.73 -11.58 -41.25
CA ARG A 220 1.42 -13.01 -41.39
C ARG A 220 -0.07 -13.20 -41.60
N HIS A 221 -0.43 -13.85 -42.71
CA HIS A 221 -1.77 -14.40 -42.87
C HIS A 221 -1.89 -15.63 -41.97
N PRO A 222 -2.99 -15.78 -41.21
CA PRO A 222 -3.20 -16.96 -40.38
C PRO A 222 -3.13 -18.21 -41.27
N ARG A 223 -2.27 -19.17 -40.93
CA ARG A 223 -2.15 -20.44 -41.64
C ARG A 223 -3.25 -21.38 -41.16
N PRO A 224 -4.29 -21.66 -41.98
CA PRO A 224 -5.39 -22.53 -41.56
C PRO A 224 -4.97 -24.01 -41.48
N ASP A 225 -3.84 -24.35 -42.10
CA ASP A 225 -3.25 -25.69 -42.16
C ASP A 225 -2.37 -26.02 -40.93
N TRP A 226 -2.01 -25.04 -40.11
CA TRP A 226 -1.14 -25.27 -38.98
C TRP A 226 -1.93 -25.76 -37.76
N GLN A 227 -1.72 -27.03 -37.39
CA GLN A 227 -2.16 -27.59 -36.11
C GLN A 227 -0.96 -27.90 -35.21
N PRO A 228 -1.03 -27.64 -33.90
CA PRO A 228 0.05 -27.99 -32.98
C PRO A 228 0.25 -29.51 -32.93
N SER A 229 1.50 -29.96 -32.77
CA SER A 229 1.77 -31.37 -32.48
C SER A 229 1.15 -31.78 -31.15
N GLN A 230 0.81 -33.06 -30.95
CA GLN A 230 0.16 -33.50 -29.71
C GLN A 230 0.95 -33.15 -28.45
N ALA A 231 2.28 -33.24 -28.50
CA ALA A 231 3.14 -32.84 -27.39
C ALA A 231 3.07 -31.32 -27.10
N ALA A 232 3.01 -30.50 -28.15
CA ALA A 232 2.82 -29.05 -28.01
C ALA A 232 1.43 -28.73 -27.45
N GLN A 233 0.38 -29.42 -27.92
CA GLN A 233 -0.98 -29.27 -27.42
C GLN A 233 -1.05 -29.53 -25.91
N GLN A 234 -0.46 -30.64 -25.43
CA GLN A 234 -0.43 -30.98 -24.01
C GLN A 234 0.31 -29.93 -23.17
N GLN A 235 1.43 -29.39 -23.68
CA GLN A 235 2.15 -28.32 -22.98
C GLN A 235 1.33 -27.04 -22.90
N ILE A 236 0.61 -26.68 -23.97
CA ILE A 236 -0.29 -25.53 -24.01
C ILE A 236 -1.40 -25.71 -22.98
N THR A 237 -2.09 -26.86 -22.97
CA THR A 237 -3.14 -27.17 -21.99
C THR A 237 -2.61 -27.13 -20.56
N ARG A 238 -1.41 -27.66 -20.28
CA ARG A 238 -0.78 -27.59 -18.95
C ARG A 238 -0.53 -26.15 -18.51
N ARG A 239 -0.03 -25.30 -19.42
CA ARG A 239 0.21 -23.87 -19.14
C ARG A 239 -1.09 -23.13 -18.86
N HIS A 240 -2.14 -23.39 -19.64
CA HIS A 240 -3.46 -22.82 -19.41
C HIS A 240 -4.03 -23.26 -18.05
N ALA A 241 -4.00 -24.56 -17.75
CA ALA A 241 -4.47 -25.07 -16.46
C ALA A 241 -3.70 -24.46 -15.27
N ALA A 242 -2.38 -24.27 -15.40
CA ALA A 242 -1.57 -23.61 -14.38
C ALA A 242 -1.91 -22.12 -14.23
N ALA A 243 -2.18 -21.43 -15.33
CA ALA A 243 -2.60 -20.02 -15.31
C ALA A 243 -3.99 -19.86 -14.68
N THR A 244 -4.95 -20.73 -15.03
CA THR A 244 -6.30 -20.74 -14.45
C THR A 244 -6.27 -21.03 -12.96
N ARG A 245 -5.41 -21.96 -12.49
CA ARG A 245 -5.21 -22.21 -11.05
C ARG A 245 -4.67 -20.98 -10.33
N ARG A 246 -3.59 -20.37 -10.84
CA ARG A 246 -3.04 -19.13 -10.24
C ARG A 246 -4.07 -18.00 -10.18
N PHE A 247 -4.92 -17.91 -11.19
CA PHE A 247 -6.00 -16.93 -11.22
C PHE A 247 -7.08 -17.24 -10.17
N ALA A 248 -7.50 -18.50 -10.04
CA ALA A 248 -8.46 -18.93 -9.03
C ALA A 248 -7.93 -18.76 -7.61
N ASP A 249 -6.66 -19.11 -7.36
CA ASP A 249 -5.99 -18.94 -6.06
C ASP A 249 -5.94 -17.46 -5.66
N LYS A 250 -5.67 -16.58 -6.63
CA LYS A 250 -5.65 -15.12 -6.40
C LYS A 250 -7.02 -14.54 -6.05
N LEU A 251 -8.10 -15.20 -6.48
CA LEU A 251 -9.47 -14.73 -6.31
C LEU A 251 -10.28 -15.58 -5.32
N GLU A 252 -9.62 -16.49 -4.59
CA GLU A 252 -10.24 -17.38 -3.59
C GLU A 252 -11.43 -18.19 -4.15
N ILE A 253 -11.38 -18.58 -5.43
CA ILE A 253 -12.44 -19.36 -6.07
C ILE A 253 -12.23 -20.84 -5.73
N GLU A 254 -13.01 -21.36 -4.78
CA GLU A 254 -12.86 -22.72 -4.22
C GLU A 254 -13.07 -23.87 -5.23
N ASN A 255 -13.56 -23.61 -6.44
CA ASN A 255 -13.81 -24.64 -7.45
C ASN A 255 -13.46 -24.20 -8.89
N PRO A 256 -12.17 -24.26 -9.30
CA PRO A 256 -11.74 -23.79 -10.62
C PRO A 256 -12.16 -24.70 -11.79
N LYS A 257 -12.81 -25.84 -11.53
CA LYS A 257 -13.26 -26.80 -12.56
C LYS A 257 -14.28 -26.21 -13.55
N HIS A 258 -14.93 -25.09 -13.20
CA HIS A 258 -15.93 -24.42 -14.04
C HIS A 258 -15.38 -23.23 -14.85
N LEU A 259 -14.08 -22.89 -14.72
CA LEU A 259 -13.45 -21.75 -15.40
C LEU A 259 -12.90 -22.09 -16.80
N GLY A 260 -13.30 -23.24 -17.37
CA GLY A 260 -12.97 -23.66 -18.73
C GLY A 260 -11.74 -24.57 -18.80
N ALA A 261 -11.97 -25.78 -19.32
CA ALA A 261 -10.99 -26.53 -20.10
C ALA A 261 -11.23 -26.22 -21.58
#